data_AF-A0A0G9LBC9-F1
#
_entry.id   AF-A0A0G9LBC9-F1
#
_cell.length_a   1.000
_cell.length_b   1.000
_cell.length_c   1.000
_cell.angle_alpha   90.00
_cell.angle_beta   90.00
_cell.angle_gamma   90.00
#
_symmetry.space_group_name_H-M   'P 1'
#
loop_
_entity.id
_entity.type
_entity.pdbx_description
1 polymer ?
#
loop_
_entity_poly.entity_id
_entity_poly.type
_entity_poly.pdbx_seq_one_letter_code
_entity_poly.pdbx_strand_id
1 'polypeptide(L)'
;MDFSNIQHRFINHKNSGYQMLKGNEGTGKSTASIYKTINLENNYCIYEEDKILLVTSNYTKAHEAIELYKKESSENYFYSLFSLEKDRVNIVSIEELIDTYSKAFRRKKGLAMQVIDKIKSLEILKDLEDEILLFHKKSKFLQKVTIEFVLEEILWIKASNLSKKEYLEVDRKGRGGRIKKSSYTREAIYKIKDLYNDKLIAKGYMDEYDHVLYAILYINNHGGLYSHIILDDMEKFTKGEIDFIKAIYKNMAHSSFIFVLNNEFNNKENSWMIKGRKVNTLGVDVKGKSFNFKIKYEEEKRKQVNTVEKYRYINLKNKGIIEFNIDTASNKKEIFEGNDICYNENELEDIPMFNNIAAGTPIEINDNIEGNFYIPKYWLERGKDIFILRVKGDSMVEKDICDGDLVVIKKQGTANHNEIVAASLDGEATLKTLNLNGDSPKLMPANSLYAPINLENKEVNILGVAIGIIKQDLSHN
;
A
#
# COMPACT_ATOMS: atom_id res chain seq x y z
N MET A 1 12.25 6.29 2.55
CA MET A 1 11.56 7.19 1.59
C MET A 1 11.73 8.63 2.05
N ASP A 2 12.01 9.56 1.12
CA ASP A 2 12.09 10.99 1.43
C ASP A 2 10.70 11.64 1.38
N PHE A 3 10.20 12.09 2.54
CA PHE A 3 8.95 12.84 2.62
C PHE A 3 9.18 14.33 2.39
N SER A 4 8.24 14.98 1.72
CA SER A 4 8.20 16.44 1.67
C SER A 4 7.99 17.05 3.06
N ASN A 5 8.41 18.30 3.27
CA ASN A 5 8.21 19.02 4.54
C ASN A 5 6.75 19.02 5.02
N ILE A 6 5.78 19.08 4.09
CA ILE A 6 4.35 19.07 4.45
C ILE A 6 3.87 17.68 4.87
N GLN A 7 4.42 16.61 4.29
CA GLN A 7 4.17 15.23 4.72
C GLN A 7 4.78 14.97 6.09
N HIS A 8 6.04 15.35 6.32
CA HIS A 8 6.66 15.29 7.64
C HIS A 8 5.85 16.06 8.69
N ARG A 9 5.39 17.27 8.35
CA ARG A 9 4.53 18.06 9.24
C ARG A 9 3.23 17.34 9.58
N PHE A 10 2.59 16.67 8.61
CA PHE A 10 1.36 15.89 8.86
C PHE A 10 1.63 14.67 9.76
N ILE A 11 2.65 13.88 9.41
CA ILE A 11 3.04 12.66 10.14
C ILE A 11 3.31 13.00 11.62
N ASN A 12 4.06 14.06 11.88
CA ASN A 12 4.48 14.45 13.23
C ASN A 12 3.52 15.44 13.93
N HIS A 13 2.41 15.84 13.31
CA HIS A 13 1.49 16.80 13.91
C HIS A 13 0.85 16.27 15.20
N LYS A 14 0.65 17.15 16.19
CA LYS A 14 -0.04 16.84 17.45
C LYS A 14 -1.44 16.27 17.19
N ASN A 15 -1.74 15.15 17.84
CA ASN A 15 -2.98 14.42 17.61
C ASN A 15 -4.06 14.84 18.62
N SER A 16 -5.13 15.44 18.11
CA SER A 16 -6.36 15.70 18.89
C SER A 16 -7.53 15.98 17.96
N GLY A 17 -8.65 15.27 18.16
CA GLY A 17 -9.90 15.47 17.44
C GLY A 17 -9.80 15.26 15.93
N TYR A 18 -10.67 15.94 15.18
CA TYR A 18 -10.77 15.78 13.73
C TYR A 18 -9.68 16.53 12.97
N GLN A 19 -9.07 15.84 12.00
CA GLN A 19 -8.04 16.35 11.10
C GLN A 19 -8.40 16.01 9.65
N MET A 20 -7.78 16.70 8.71
CA MET A 20 -8.08 16.55 7.29
C MET A 20 -6.80 16.58 6.47
N LEU A 21 -6.49 15.48 5.79
CA LEU A 21 -5.48 15.40 4.76
C LEU A 21 -6.14 15.48 3.38
N LYS A 22 -5.70 16.42 2.54
CA LYS A 22 -6.19 16.59 1.16
C LYS A 22 -5.03 16.54 0.19
N GLY A 23 -5.33 16.16 -1.04
CA GLY A 23 -4.37 16.19 -2.14
C GLY A 23 -4.90 15.42 -3.35
N ASN A 24 -4.34 15.68 -4.51
CA ASN A 24 -4.72 14.96 -5.74
C ASN A 24 -4.17 13.51 -5.70
N GLU A 25 -4.55 12.66 -6.64
CA GLU A 25 -3.93 11.35 -6.82
C GLU A 25 -2.42 11.49 -7.05
N GLY A 26 -1.64 10.51 -6.59
CA GLY A 26 -0.17 10.52 -6.65
C GLY A 26 0.54 11.43 -5.62
N THR A 27 -0.17 12.16 -4.76
CA THR A 27 0.49 13.06 -3.78
C THR A 27 1.07 12.37 -2.54
N GLY A 28 1.08 11.03 -2.48
CA GLY A 28 1.62 10.24 -1.35
C GLY A 28 0.74 10.25 -0.09
N LYS A 29 -0.59 10.45 -0.22
CA LYS A 29 -1.52 10.52 0.93
C LYS A 29 -1.60 9.20 1.71
N SER A 30 -1.75 8.08 1.01
CA SER A 30 -1.89 6.75 1.63
C SER A 30 -0.60 6.35 2.33
N THR A 31 0.56 6.56 1.70
CA THR A 31 1.88 6.39 2.34
C THR A 31 2.02 7.24 3.60
N ALA A 32 1.75 8.55 3.52
CA ALA A 32 1.84 9.41 4.70
C ALA A 32 0.85 9.01 5.82
N SER A 33 -0.29 8.42 5.47
CA SER A 33 -1.27 7.90 6.43
C SER A 33 -0.78 6.65 7.15
N ILE A 34 -0.04 5.77 6.47
CA ILE A 34 0.58 4.59 7.08
C ILE A 34 1.71 5.01 8.03
N TYR A 35 2.58 5.93 7.62
CA TYR A 35 3.60 6.48 8.53
C TYR A 35 2.99 7.28 9.69
N LYS A 36 1.83 7.94 9.47
CA LYS A 36 1.05 8.54 10.55
C LYS A 36 0.53 7.49 11.52
N THR A 37 0.11 6.33 11.03
CA THR A 37 -0.34 5.18 11.84
C THR A 37 0.79 4.69 12.75
N ILE A 38 1.98 4.49 12.19
CA ILE A 38 3.19 4.10 12.94
C ILE A 38 3.54 5.16 13.99
N ASN A 39 3.48 6.44 13.64
CA ASN A 39 3.72 7.53 14.59
C ASN A 39 2.70 7.55 15.74
N LEU A 40 1.43 7.31 15.45
CA LEU A 40 0.35 7.20 16.44
C LEU A 40 0.60 6.04 17.40
N GLU A 41 0.94 4.87 16.87
CA GLU A 41 1.21 3.68 17.67
C GLU A 41 2.37 3.93 18.65
N ASN A 42 3.47 4.48 18.14
CA ASN A 42 4.70 4.66 18.92
C ASN A 42 4.61 5.78 19.96
N ASN A 43 3.77 6.81 19.74
CA ASN A 43 3.82 8.04 20.54
C ASN A 43 2.48 8.48 21.16
N TYR A 44 1.36 7.92 20.73
CA TYR A 44 0.02 8.41 21.09
C TYR A 44 -0.94 7.35 21.62
N CYS A 45 -0.61 6.06 21.52
CA CYS A 45 -1.29 4.99 22.25
C CYS A 45 -0.73 4.88 23.67
N ILE A 46 -1.15 5.80 24.55
CA ILE A 46 -0.62 5.96 25.91
C ILE A 46 -1.14 4.85 26.84
N TYR A 47 -2.40 4.46 26.67
CA TYR A 47 -3.06 3.48 27.51
C TYR A 47 -3.18 2.11 26.82
N GLU A 48 -3.37 1.04 27.58
CA GLU A 48 -3.51 -0.32 27.03
C GLU A 48 -4.73 -0.45 26.12
N GLU A 49 -5.81 0.27 26.41
CA GLU A 49 -7.02 0.27 25.60
C GLU A 49 -6.92 1.12 24.31
N ASP A 50 -5.82 1.84 24.10
CA ASP A 50 -5.65 2.67 22.91
C ASP A 50 -5.41 1.80 21.67
N LYS A 51 -6.28 1.98 20.67
CA LYS A 51 -6.27 1.23 19.42
C LYS A 51 -6.42 2.15 18.22
N ILE A 52 -5.76 1.77 17.13
CA ILE A 52 -5.75 2.52 15.88
C ILE A 52 -6.50 1.72 14.82
N LEU A 53 -7.34 2.41 14.06
CA LEU A 53 -8.05 1.88 12.90
C LEU A 53 -7.68 2.65 11.63
N LEU A 54 -7.07 1.99 10.66
CA LEU A 54 -6.90 2.50 9.30
C LEU A 54 -7.94 1.85 8.40
N VAL A 55 -8.89 2.63 7.90
CA VAL A 55 -9.96 2.18 7.02
C VAL A 55 -9.64 2.54 5.58
N THR A 56 -9.66 1.57 4.69
CA THR A 56 -9.42 1.77 3.26
C THR A 56 -10.69 1.56 2.44
N SER A 57 -10.66 1.96 1.16
CA SER A 57 -11.84 1.88 0.28
C SER A 57 -12.15 0.50 -0.29
N ASN A 58 -11.20 -0.44 -0.26
CA ASN A 58 -11.38 -1.81 -0.74
C ASN A 58 -10.32 -2.76 -0.15
N TYR A 59 -10.52 -4.07 -0.34
CA TYR A 59 -9.61 -5.10 0.15
C TYR A 59 -8.19 -5.00 -0.41
N THR A 60 -8.02 -4.66 -1.70
CA THR A 60 -6.69 -4.51 -2.32
C THR A 60 -5.86 -3.44 -1.63
N LYS A 61 -6.44 -2.25 -1.43
CA LYS A 61 -5.78 -1.16 -0.69
C LYS A 61 -5.54 -1.50 0.78
N ALA A 62 -6.44 -2.24 1.41
CA ALA A 62 -6.20 -2.73 2.78
C ALA A 62 -4.97 -3.62 2.83
N HIS A 63 -4.86 -4.57 1.88
CA HIS A 63 -3.71 -5.47 1.79
C HIS A 63 -2.40 -4.72 1.53
N GLU A 64 -2.38 -3.81 0.55
CA GLU A 64 -1.22 -2.95 0.27
C GLU A 64 -0.79 -2.14 1.51
N ALA A 65 -1.77 -1.58 2.24
CA ALA A 65 -1.50 -0.83 3.46
C ALA A 65 -0.95 -1.71 4.60
N ILE A 66 -1.43 -2.95 4.72
CA ILE A 66 -0.92 -3.94 5.68
C ILE A 66 0.54 -4.28 5.37
N GLU A 67 0.86 -4.58 4.11
CA GLU A 67 2.22 -4.96 3.72
C GLU A 67 3.21 -3.82 3.93
N LEU A 68 2.84 -2.60 3.53
CA LEU A 68 3.68 -1.43 3.79
C LEU A 68 3.82 -1.15 5.29
N TYR A 69 2.74 -1.26 6.06
CA TYR A 69 2.79 -1.08 7.51
C TYR A 69 3.74 -2.09 8.18
N LYS A 70 3.63 -3.38 7.84
CA LYS A 70 4.50 -4.44 8.38
C LYS A 70 5.97 -4.19 8.03
N LYS A 71 6.25 -3.84 6.78
CA LYS A 71 7.60 -3.51 6.33
C LYS A 71 8.19 -2.37 7.16
N GLU A 72 7.51 -1.22 7.19
CA GLU A 72 8.05 0.01 7.76
C GLU A 72 8.03 0.04 9.31
N SER A 73 7.12 -0.71 9.94
CA SER A 73 7.10 -0.89 11.40
C SER A 73 8.23 -1.81 11.88
N SER A 74 8.65 -2.80 11.07
CA SER A 74 9.76 -3.69 11.42
C SER A 74 11.15 -3.04 11.30
N GLU A 75 11.32 -2.10 10.37
CA GLU A 75 12.58 -1.37 10.17
C GLU A 75 12.82 -0.30 11.26
N ASN A 76 11.74 0.24 11.84
CA ASN A 76 11.81 1.24 12.90
C ASN A 76 11.61 0.58 14.28
N TYR A 77 12.65 -0.06 14.84
CA TYR A 77 12.68 -0.46 16.25
C TYR A 77 12.69 0.77 17.20
N PHE A 78 11.62 1.55 17.20
CA PHE A 78 11.29 2.46 18.29
C PHE A 78 10.46 1.69 19.31
N TYR A 79 11.14 0.86 20.12
CA TYR A 79 10.55 0.37 21.35
C TYR A 79 10.30 1.56 22.27
N SER A 80 9.06 2.05 22.29
CA SER A 80 8.54 2.73 23.46
C SER A 80 8.71 1.78 24.65
N LEU A 81 9.28 2.26 25.75
CA LEU A 81 9.47 1.52 27.02
C LEU A 81 8.17 0.90 27.60
N PHE A 82 7.02 1.13 26.95
CA PHE A 82 5.69 0.68 27.34
C PHE A 82 5.00 -0.26 26.32
N SER A 83 5.66 -0.69 25.23
CA SER A 83 5.04 -1.55 24.20
C SER A 83 5.01 -3.03 24.61
N LEU A 84 4.09 -3.42 25.50
CA LEU A 84 3.93 -4.81 25.94
C LEU A 84 2.82 -5.60 25.20
N GLU A 85 2.09 -5.00 24.25
CA GLU A 85 1.11 -5.72 23.42
C GLU A 85 1.33 -5.47 21.92
N LYS A 86 1.31 -6.57 21.14
CA LYS A 86 1.69 -6.60 19.72
C LYS A 86 0.59 -6.18 18.72
N ASP A 87 -0.66 -6.00 19.14
CA ASP A 87 -1.80 -5.83 18.22
C ASP A 87 -2.65 -4.58 18.52
N ARG A 88 -2.08 -3.38 18.33
CA ARG A 88 -2.80 -2.10 18.52
C ARG A 88 -3.38 -1.50 17.24
N VAL A 89 -2.90 -1.94 16.07
CA VAL A 89 -3.27 -1.38 14.77
C VAL A 89 -4.10 -2.36 13.97
N ASN A 90 -5.31 -1.95 13.61
CA ASN A 90 -6.18 -2.66 12.69
C ASN A 90 -6.26 -1.92 11.36
N ILE A 91 -5.89 -2.59 10.28
CA ILE A 91 -6.00 -2.07 8.91
C ILE A 91 -7.01 -2.95 8.17
N VAL A 92 -8.12 -2.37 7.75
CA VAL A 92 -9.25 -3.13 7.18
C VAL A 92 -9.99 -2.30 6.14
N SER A 93 -10.72 -2.98 5.24
CA SER A 93 -11.62 -2.30 4.31
C SER A 93 -12.90 -1.87 5.01
N ILE A 94 -13.55 -0.82 4.49
CA ILE A 94 -14.85 -0.37 5.03
C ILE A 94 -15.94 -1.44 4.89
N GLU A 95 -15.89 -2.21 3.80
CA GLU A 95 -16.85 -3.27 3.48
C GLU A 95 -16.81 -4.38 4.54
N GLU A 96 -15.60 -4.81 4.90
CA GLU A 96 -15.36 -5.84 5.91
C GLU A 96 -15.89 -5.41 7.29
N LEU A 97 -15.64 -4.15 7.69
CA LEU A 97 -16.17 -3.61 8.94
C LEU A 97 -17.69 -3.59 8.94
N ILE A 98 -18.32 -3.06 7.90
CA ILE A 98 -19.77 -2.95 7.87
C ILE A 98 -20.40 -4.35 7.87
N ASP A 99 -19.89 -5.29 7.08
CA ASP A 99 -20.39 -6.66 7.04
C ASP A 99 -20.28 -7.33 8.41
N THR A 100 -19.14 -7.19 9.09
CA THR A 100 -18.90 -7.73 10.44
C THR A 100 -19.94 -7.21 11.44
N TYR A 101 -20.14 -5.89 11.51
CA TYR A 101 -21.04 -5.27 12.49
C TYR A 101 -22.52 -5.47 12.11
N SER A 102 -22.85 -5.48 10.82
CA SER A 102 -24.18 -5.79 10.32
C SER A 102 -24.58 -7.24 10.62
N LYS A 103 -23.68 -8.21 10.39
CA LYS A 103 -23.89 -9.61 10.78
C LYS A 103 -24.09 -9.76 12.29
N ALA A 104 -23.28 -9.06 13.10
CA ALA A 104 -23.43 -9.07 14.55
C ALA A 104 -24.80 -8.53 15.00
N PHE A 105 -25.28 -7.45 14.38
CA PHE A 105 -26.63 -6.92 14.61
C PHE A 105 -27.73 -7.93 14.29
N ARG A 106 -27.67 -8.48 13.07
CA ARG A 106 -28.66 -9.44 12.57
C ARG A 106 -28.73 -10.67 13.44
N ARG A 107 -27.58 -11.24 13.83
CA ARG A 107 -27.49 -12.37 14.76
C ARG A 107 -28.12 -12.05 16.11
N LYS A 108 -27.82 -10.87 16.69
CA LYS A 108 -28.38 -10.44 17.98
C LYS A 108 -29.90 -10.24 17.93
N LYS A 109 -30.44 -9.86 16.77
CA LYS A 109 -31.87 -9.63 16.56
C LYS A 109 -32.62 -10.84 15.98
N GLY A 110 -31.94 -11.92 15.64
CA GLY A 110 -32.56 -13.09 14.99
C GLY A 110 -33.09 -12.78 13.57
N LEU A 111 -32.47 -11.83 12.86
CA LEU A 111 -32.91 -11.40 11.54
C LEU A 111 -32.23 -12.24 10.45
N ALA A 112 -32.98 -13.10 9.78
CA ALA A 112 -32.57 -13.77 8.56
C ALA A 112 -33.11 -12.98 7.36
N MET A 113 -32.27 -12.13 6.77
CA MET A 113 -32.67 -11.22 5.70
C MET A 113 -31.86 -11.46 4.43
N GLN A 114 -32.53 -11.52 3.29
CA GLN A 114 -31.93 -11.63 1.98
C GLN A 114 -31.63 -10.24 1.41
N VAL A 115 -30.41 -10.04 0.94
CA VAL A 115 -30.02 -8.82 0.22
C VAL A 115 -30.65 -8.84 -1.17
N ILE A 116 -31.29 -7.75 -1.55
CA ILE A 116 -31.94 -7.60 -2.85
C ILE A 116 -31.25 -6.53 -3.71
N ASP A 117 -31.33 -6.67 -5.03
CA ASP A 117 -30.79 -5.70 -5.97
C ASP A 117 -31.74 -4.52 -6.22
N LYS A 118 -31.31 -3.55 -7.04
CA LYS A 118 -32.09 -2.36 -7.39
C LYS A 118 -33.36 -2.70 -8.18
N ILE A 119 -33.37 -3.76 -8.98
CA ILE A 119 -34.53 -4.19 -9.77
C ILE A 119 -35.62 -4.70 -8.83
N LYS A 120 -35.26 -5.60 -7.91
CA LYS A 120 -36.17 -6.10 -6.89
C LYS A 120 -36.65 -4.99 -5.95
N SER A 121 -35.77 -4.07 -5.58
CA SER A 121 -36.13 -2.88 -4.79
C SER A 121 -37.22 -2.04 -5.48
N LEU A 122 -37.13 -1.92 -6.81
CA LEU A 122 -38.14 -1.23 -7.62
C LEU A 122 -39.47 -2.00 -7.67
N GLU A 123 -39.45 -3.33 -7.76
CA GLU A 123 -40.66 -4.16 -7.66
C GLU A 123 -41.36 -3.96 -6.31
N ILE A 124 -40.60 -3.97 -5.21
CA ILE A 124 -41.15 -3.73 -3.87
C ILE A 124 -41.82 -2.36 -3.76
N LEU A 125 -41.21 -1.34 -4.36
CA LEU A 125 -41.78 0.01 -4.37
C LEU A 125 -43.01 0.11 -5.29
N LYS A 126 -43.04 -0.59 -6.43
CA LYS A 126 -44.20 -0.69 -7.31
C LYS A 126 -45.39 -1.37 -6.63
N ASP A 127 -45.13 -2.39 -5.81
CA ASP A 127 -46.19 -3.01 -5.00
C ASP A 127 -46.83 -2.01 -3.99
N LEU A 128 -46.23 -0.83 -3.76
CA LEU A 128 -46.75 0.24 -2.88
C LEU A 128 -47.40 1.40 -3.68
N GLU A 129 -47.71 1.18 -4.96
CA GLU A 129 -48.21 2.24 -5.85
C GLU A 129 -49.49 2.90 -5.30
N ASP A 130 -50.44 2.12 -4.79
CA ASP A 130 -51.69 2.64 -4.23
C ASP A 130 -51.45 3.57 -3.02
N GLU A 131 -50.57 3.17 -2.10
CA GLU A 131 -50.18 4.00 -0.95
C GLU A 131 -49.41 5.25 -1.38
N ILE A 132 -48.55 5.15 -2.40
CA ILE A 132 -47.80 6.27 -2.95
C ILE A 132 -48.73 7.29 -3.63
N LEU A 133 -49.75 6.82 -4.36
CA LEU A 133 -50.75 7.66 -5.03
C LEU A 133 -51.51 8.58 -4.07
N LEU A 134 -51.66 8.20 -2.79
CA LEU A 134 -52.26 9.06 -1.76
C LEU A 134 -51.48 10.36 -1.57
N PHE A 135 -50.15 10.32 -1.73
CA PHE A 135 -49.30 11.50 -1.60
C PHE A 135 -49.32 12.39 -2.85
N HIS A 136 -49.65 11.84 -4.01
CA HIS A 136 -49.71 12.59 -5.27
C HIS A 136 -50.72 13.72 -5.22
N LYS A 137 -51.85 13.54 -4.52
CA LYS A 137 -52.92 14.55 -4.42
C LYS A 137 -52.43 15.92 -3.91
N LYS A 138 -51.42 15.92 -3.04
CA LYS A 138 -50.86 17.12 -2.40
C LYS A 138 -49.48 17.53 -2.93
N SER A 139 -48.91 16.78 -3.88
CA SER A 139 -47.61 17.09 -4.47
C SER A 139 -47.63 16.97 -5.99
N LYS A 140 -47.68 18.13 -6.68
CA LYS A 140 -47.50 18.22 -8.14
C LYS A 140 -46.14 17.69 -8.62
N PHE A 141 -45.14 17.67 -7.73
CA PHE A 141 -43.83 17.12 -8.05
C PHE A 141 -43.89 15.60 -8.12
N LEU A 142 -44.49 14.94 -7.12
CA LEU A 142 -44.66 13.48 -7.10
C LEU A 142 -45.49 12.97 -8.27
N GLN A 143 -46.50 13.72 -8.71
CA GLN A 143 -47.30 13.39 -9.90
C GLN A 143 -46.49 13.30 -11.21
N LYS A 144 -45.32 13.93 -11.29
CA LYS A 144 -44.54 14.07 -12.53
C LYS A 144 -43.28 13.22 -12.56
N VAL A 145 -42.80 12.77 -11.41
CA VAL A 145 -41.57 11.98 -11.32
C VAL A 145 -41.87 10.50 -11.47
N THR A 146 -40.88 9.75 -11.94
CA THR A 146 -41.01 8.29 -12.07
C THR A 146 -40.81 7.61 -10.72
N ILE A 147 -41.22 6.35 -10.61
CA ILE A 147 -41.03 5.56 -9.39
C ILE A 147 -39.55 5.25 -9.14
N GLU A 148 -38.74 5.14 -10.20
CA GLU A 148 -37.29 5.00 -10.13
C GLU A 148 -36.65 6.22 -9.44
N PHE A 149 -37.11 7.43 -9.76
CA PHE A 149 -36.64 8.65 -9.08
C PHE A 149 -36.94 8.61 -7.57
N VAL A 150 -38.15 8.15 -7.21
CA VAL A 150 -38.55 8.02 -5.80
C VAL A 150 -37.65 6.99 -5.09
N LEU A 151 -37.38 5.85 -5.72
CA LEU A 151 -36.46 4.85 -5.19
C LEU A 151 -35.05 5.42 -5.01
N GLU A 152 -34.51 6.10 -6.01
CA GLU A 152 -33.18 6.72 -5.92
C GLU A 152 -33.09 7.70 -4.76
N GLU A 153 -34.16 8.48 -4.52
CA GLU A 153 -34.22 9.41 -3.40
C GLU A 153 -34.32 8.70 -2.06
N ILE A 154 -35.09 7.61 -1.96
CA ILE A 154 -35.17 6.72 -0.79
C ILE A 154 -33.78 6.16 -0.47
N LEU A 155 -33.12 5.58 -1.47
CA LEU A 155 -31.78 5.01 -1.35
C LEU A 155 -30.77 6.08 -0.92
N TRP A 156 -30.85 7.30 -1.46
CA TRP A 156 -29.99 8.39 -1.02
C TRP A 156 -30.21 8.81 0.44
N ILE A 157 -31.45 8.81 0.91
CA ILE A 157 -31.77 9.07 2.34
C ILE A 157 -31.13 8.00 3.22
N LYS A 158 -31.26 6.72 2.83
CA LYS A 158 -30.67 5.58 3.56
C LYS A 158 -29.14 5.60 3.53
N ALA A 159 -28.55 5.76 2.34
CA ALA A 159 -27.11 5.92 2.14
C ALA A 159 -26.52 7.08 2.94
N SER A 160 -27.31 8.14 3.16
CA SER A 160 -26.86 9.32 3.92
C SER A 160 -27.19 9.25 5.42
N ASN A 161 -27.81 8.15 5.89
CA ASN A 161 -28.31 7.98 7.25
C ASN A 161 -29.03 9.23 7.77
N LEU A 162 -29.96 9.78 6.97
CA LEU A 162 -30.64 11.02 7.32
C LEU A 162 -31.90 10.72 8.14
N SER A 163 -31.97 11.31 9.33
CA SER A 163 -33.25 11.43 10.04
C SER A 163 -34.24 12.30 9.25
N LYS A 164 -35.52 12.20 9.57
CA LYS A 164 -36.56 13.05 8.96
C LYS A 164 -36.23 14.53 9.06
N LYS A 165 -35.77 14.99 10.23
CA LYS A 165 -35.40 16.40 10.45
C LYS A 165 -34.25 16.83 9.55
N GLU A 166 -33.21 16.00 9.44
CA GLU A 166 -32.08 16.31 8.58
C GLU A 166 -32.47 16.29 7.10
N TYR A 167 -33.25 15.30 6.65
CA TYR A 167 -33.71 15.21 5.26
C TYR A 167 -34.54 16.43 4.84
N LEU A 168 -35.37 16.98 5.73
CA LEU A 168 -36.16 18.17 5.43
C LEU A 168 -35.30 19.40 5.16
N GLU A 169 -34.12 19.50 5.77
CA GLU A 169 -33.27 20.70 5.72
C GLU A 169 -32.00 20.56 4.87
N VAL A 170 -31.58 19.34 4.56
CA VAL A 170 -30.32 19.07 3.85
C VAL A 170 -30.33 19.64 2.43
N ASP A 171 -29.16 20.11 1.99
CA ASP A 171 -28.94 20.46 0.59
C ASP A 171 -28.76 19.21 -0.26
N ARG A 172 -29.70 18.98 -1.17
CA ARG A 172 -29.70 17.90 -2.17
C ARG A 172 -28.73 18.18 -3.33
N LYS A 173 -27.51 18.64 -3.02
CA LYS A 173 -26.47 18.90 -4.05
C LYS A 173 -26.12 17.59 -4.78
N GLY A 174 -25.99 17.67 -6.10
CA GLY A 174 -25.69 16.51 -6.96
C GLY A 174 -26.89 15.60 -7.24
N ARG A 175 -28.10 15.92 -6.74
CA ARG A 175 -29.31 15.12 -6.93
C ARG A 175 -30.21 15.71 -8.00
N GLY A 176 -30.91 14.83 -8.72
CA GLY A 176 -31.93 15.22 -9.69
C GLY A 176 -33.16 15.87 -9.05
N GLY A 177 -33.82 16.74 -9.82
CA GLY A 177 -35.07 17.41 -9.43
C GLY A 177 -34.91 18.44 -8.31
N ARG A 178 -35.57 19.59 -8.41
CA ARG A 178 -35.54 20.62 -7.36
C ARG A 178 -36.68 20.41 -6.37
N ILE A 179 -36.37 19.84 -5.20
CA ILE A 179 -37.33 19.69 -4.09
C ILE A 179 -37.01 20.69 -2.98
N LYS A 180 -37.95 21.60 -2.72
CA LYS A 180 -37.85 22.65 -1.69
C LYS A 180 -37.64 22.02 -0.29
N LYS A 181 -36.80 22.65 0.54
CA LYS A 181 -36.62 22.30 1.95
C LYS A 181 -37.94 22.43 2.71
N SER A 182 -38.11 21.60 3.75
CA SER A 182 -39.28 21.59 4.64
C SER A 182 -40.62 21.58 3.88
N SER A 183 -40.64 20.94 2.71
CA SER A 183 -41.83 20.86 1.87
C SER A 183 -42.60 19.56 2.12
N TYR A 184 -43.91 19.61 1.88
CA TYR A 184 -44.75 18.42 1.89
C TYR A 184 -44.19 17.29 1.01
N THR A 185 -43.58 17.62 -0.14
CA THR A 185 -42.94 16.62 -1.01
C THR A 185 -41.83 15.85 -0.28
N ARG A 186 -40.96 16.53 0.50
CA ARG A 186 -39.93 15.84 1.28
C ARG A 186 -40.56 15.01 2.40
N GLU A 187 -41.58 15.53 3.08
CA GLU A 187 -42.29 14.74 4.10
C GLU A 187 -42.92 13.47 3.52
N ALA A 188 -43.54 13.59 2.35
CA ALA A 188 -44.15 12.48 1.62
C ALA A 188 -43.09 11.44 1.22
N ILE A 189 -41.98 11.86 0.60
CA ILE A 189 -40.89 10.94 0.22
C ILE A 189 -40.34 10.21 1.43
N TYR A 190 -40.15 10.90 2.56
CA TYR A 190 -39.69 10.25 3.78
C TYR A 190 -40.71 9.23 4.32
N LYS A 191 -42.01 9.52 4.25
CA LYS A 191 -43.06 8.56 4.61
C LYS A 191 -43.09 7.35 3.66
N ILE A 192 -42.90 7.57 2.35
CA ILE A 192 -42.80 6.49 1.36
C ILE A 192 -41.58 5.61 1.67
N LYS A 193 -40.44 6.21 2.06
CA LYS A 193 -39.26 5.49 2.56
C LYS A 193 -39.58 4.60 3.77
N ASP A 194 -40.40 5.09 4.71
CA ASP A 194 -40.82 4.30 5.88
C ASP A 194 -41.69 3.11 5.45
N LEU A 195 -42.71 3.32 4.59
CA LEU A 195 -43.54 2.25 4.03
C LEU A 195 -42.73 1.19 3.25
N TYR A 196 -41.77 1.65 2.46
CA TYR A 196 -40.84 0.80 1.73
C TYR A 196 -40.01 -0.08 2.69
N ASN A 197 -39.44 0.51 3.74
CA ASN A 197 -38.70 -0.23 4.75
C ASN A 197 -39.57 -1.26 5.48
N ASP A 198 -40.80 -0.90 5.85
CA ASP A 198 -41.73 -1.83 6.51
C ASP A 198 -42.04 -3.04 5.61
N LYS A 199 -42.20 -2.80 4.30
CA LYS A 199 -42.45 -3.88 3.31
C LYS A 199 -41.23 -4.76 3.08
N LEU A 200 -40.03 -4.18 3.06
CA LEU A 200 -38.78 -4.94 3.02
C LEU A 200 -38.68 -5.90 4.22
N ILE A 201 -38.88 -5.38 5.43
CA ILE A 201 -38.84 -6.18 6.66
C ILE A 201 -39.90 -7.29 6.63
N ALA A 202 -41.14 -6.98 6.24
CA ALA A 202 -42.22 -7.94 6.17
C ALA A 202 -41.94 -9.10 5.18
N LYS A 203 -41.19 -8.84 4.11
CA LYS A 203 -40.77 -9.84 3.13
C LYS A 203 -39.42 -10.51 3.47
N GLY A 204 -38.77 -10.14 4.57
CA GLY A 204 -37.45 -10.66 4.94
C GLY A 204 -36.33 -10.17 4.01
N TYR A 205 -36.48 -8.98 3.41
CA TYR A 205 -35.52 -8.40 2.47
C TYR A 205 -34.82 -7.19 3.05
N MET A 206 -33.59 -6.95 2.61
CA MET A 206 -32.83 -5.75 2.90
C MET A 206 -32.18 -5.22 1.61
N ASP A 207 -32.11 -3.90 1.48
CA ASP A 207 -31.45 -3.28 0.34
C ASP A 207 -29.95 -3.03 0.59
N GLU A 208 -29.31 -2.42 -0.40
CA GLU A 208 -27.88 -2.14 -0.38
C GLU A 208 -27.44 -1.17 0.73
N TYR A 209 -28.30 -0.45 1.44
CA TYR A 209 -27.85 0.46 2.52
C TYR A 209 -28.29 0.02 3.92
N ASP A 210 -29.22 -0.94 4.02
CA ASP A 210 -29.65 -1.48 5.31
C ASP A 210 -28.50 -2.10 6.10
N HIS A 211 -27.52 -2.72 5.44
CA HIS A 211 -26.35 -3.28 6.12
C HIS A 211 -25.54 -2.21 6.87
N VAL A 212 -25.37 -1.03 6.27
CA VAL A 212 -24.72 0.13 6.91
C VAL A 212 -25.52 0.59 8.12
N LEU A 213 -26.85 0.71 7.99
CA LEU A 213 -27.72 1.15 9.08
C LEU A 213 -27.70 0.16 10.26
N TYR A 214 -27.69 -1.15 9.99
CA TYR A 214 -27.56 -2.17 11.02
C TYR A 214 -26.21 -2.13 11.74
N ALA A 215 -25.12 -1.88 11.00
CA ALA A 215 -23.81 -1.71 11.58
C ALA A 215 -23.76 -0.49 12.54
N ILE A 216 -24.35 0.64 12.15
CA ILE A 216 -24.50 1.84 13.00
C ILE A 216 -25.31 1.53 14.26
N LEU A 217 -26.47 0.87 14.11
CA LEU A 217 -27.32 0.49 15.24
C LEU A 217 -26.59 -0.45 16.20
N TYR A 218 -25.73 -1.33 15.71
CA TYR A 218 -24.93 -2.20 16.56
C TYR A 218 -23.92 -1.40 17.38
N ILE A 219 -23.07 -0.61 16.74
CA ILE A 219 -21.99 0.11 17.44
C ILE A 219 -22.53 1.14 18.42
N ASN A 220 -23.64 1.83 18.09
CA ASN A 220 -24.28 2.79 19.01
C ASN A 220 -24.73 2.15 20.34
N ASN A 221 -24.96 0.83 20.35
CA ASN A 221 -25.31 0.08 21.56
C ASN A 221 -24.10 -0.46 22.34
N HIS A 222 -22.88 -0.40 21.79
CA HIS A 222 -21.66 -0.95 22.40
C HIS A 222 -20.56 0.10 22.65
N GLY A 223 -20.69 1.31 22.08
CA GLY A 223 -19.75 2.41 22.23
C GLY A 223 -18.55 2.33 21.27
N GLY A 224 -17.81 3.43 21.17
CA GLY A 224 -16.61 3.52 20.32
C GLY A 224 -15.45 2.67 20.86
N LEU A 225 -14.66 2.11 19.93
CA LEU A 225 -13.62 1.12 20.22
C LEU A 225 -12.19 1.62 19.94
N TYR A 226 -12.03 2.56 19.02
CA TYR A 226 -10.70 3.00 18.57
C TYR A 226 -10.46 4.45 18.97
N SER A 227 -9.34 4.68 19.67
CA SER A 227 -8.91 6.03 20.05
C SER A 227 -8.31 6.80 18.87
N HIS A 228 -7.81 6.12 17.85
CA HIS A 228 -7.36 6.78 16.62
C HIS A 228 -7.97 6.12 15.39
N ILE A 229 -8.49 6.94 14.48
CA ILE A 229 -9.03 6.48 13.20
C ILE A 229 -8.41 7.30 12.06
N ILE A 230 -8.02 6.61 11.00
CA ILE A 230 -7.66 7.20 9.72
C ILE A 230 -8.60 6.61 8.67
N LEU A 231 -9.36 7.47 7.98
CA LEU A 231 -10.30 7.08 6.93
C LEU A 231 -9.74 7.50 5.58
N ASP A 232 -9.22 6.54 4.82
CA ASP A 232 -8.65 6.77 3.49
C ASP A 232 -9.72 6.85 2.39
N ASP A 233 -9.45 7.60 1.32
CA ASP A 233 -10.37 7.80 0.18
C ASP A 233 -11.81 8.21 0.58
N MET A 234 -11.97 9.16 1.51
CA MET A 234 -13.30 9.52 2.04
C MET A 234 -14.30 9.97 0.97
N GLU A 235 -13.83 10.40 -0.21
CA GLU A 235 -14.66 10.78 -1.36
C GLU A 235 -15.47 9.64 -1.95
N LYS A 236 -15.09 8.39 -1.68
CA LYS A 236 -15.78 7.18 -2.18
C LYS A 236 -16.88 6.69 -1.25
N PHE A 237 -17.07 7.32 -0.10
CA PHE A 237 -18.02 6.87 0.90
C PHE A 237 -19.29 7.72 0.94
N THR A 238 -20.40 7.03 1.17
CA THR A 238 -21.69 7.59 1.54
C THR A 238 -21.59 8.21 2.95
N LYS A 239 -22.55 9.07 3.31
CA LYS A 239 -22.55 9.67 4.64
C LYS A 239 -22.83 8.63 5.74
N GLY A 240 -23.66 7.62 5.46
CA GLY A 240 -23.94 6.53 6.39
C GLY A 240 -22.68 5.73 6.71
N GLU A 241 -21.88 5.40 5.70
CA GLU A 241 -20.58 4.73 5.90
C GLU A 241 -19.63 5.59 6.76
N ILE A 242 -19.55 6.90 6.50
CA ILE A 242 -18.74 7.83 7.31
C ILE A 242 -19.28 7.93 8.75
N ASP A 243 -20.61 7.98 8.92
CA ASP A 243 -21.25 8.04 10.24
C ASP A 243 -21.03 6.75 11.03
N PHE A 244 -20.98 5.59 10.37
CA PHE A 244 -20.60 4.32 10.99
C PHE A 244 -19.18 4.36 11.54
N ILE A 245 -18.19 4.77 10.72
CA ILE A 245 -16.81 4.88 11.18
C ILE A 245 -16.69 5.92 12.32
N LYS A 246 -17.43 7.03 12.24
CA LYS A 246 -17.51 8.00 13.35
C LYS A 246 -18.15 7.44 14.61
N ALA A 247 -19.07 6.50 14.51
CA ALA A 247 -19.67 5.84 15.68
C ALA A 247 -18.71 4.82 16.33
N ILE A 248 -17.79 4.24 15.54
CA ILE A 248 -16.70 3.37 16.02
C ILE A 248 -15.60 4.17 16.74
N TYR A 249 -15.49 5.47 16.48
CA TYR A 249 -14.51 6.36 17.10
C TYR A 249 -14.78 6.61 18.59
N LYS A 250 -13.79 6.33 19.43
CA LYS A 250 -13.80 6.63 20.87
C LYS A 250 -13.23 8.03 21.12
N ASN A 251 -14.11 9.01 21.30
CA ASN A 251 -13.72 10.40 21.52
C ASN A 251 -13.13 10.63 22.93
N MET A 252 -11.82 10.81 22.99
CA MET A 252 -11.02 11.09 24.19
C MET A 252 -10.11 12.32 23.96
N ALA A 253 -9.54 12.89 25.02
CA ALA A 253 -8.70 14.09 24.92
C ALA A 253 -7.48 13.93 23.98
N HIS A 254 -6.88 12.73 23.94
CA HIS A 254 -5.74 12.38 23.10
C HIS A 254 -6.11 11.66 21.80
N SER A 255 -7.39 11.34 21.62
CA SER A 255 -7.89 10.63 20.43
C SER A 255 -7.81 11.49 19.16
N SER A 256 -7.75 10.85 17.99
CA SER A 256 -7.75 11.57 16.72
C SER A 256 -8.51 10.86 15.61
N PHE A 257 -9.21 11.63 14.79
CA PHE A 257 -9.89 11.14 13.60
C PHE A 257 -9.35 11.89 12.38
N ILE A 258 -8.69 11.20 11.46
CA ILE A 258 -8.07 11.78 10.27
C ILE A 258 -8.89 11.37 9.05
N PHE A 259 -9.44 12.36 8.37
CA PHE A 259 -10.03 12.17 7.05
C PHE A 259 -8.98 12.36 5.97
N VAL A 260 -8.84 11.41 5.06
CA VAL A 260 -8.00 11.57 3.86
C VAL A 260 -8.92 11.71 2.66
N LEU A 261 -8.73 12.79 1.90
CA LEU A 261 -9.60 13.18 0.79
C LEU A 261 -8.77 13.34 -0.48
N ASN A 262 -9.18 12.64 -1.54
CA ASN A 262 -8.76 12.96 -2.89
C ASN A 262 -9.59 14.14 -3.43
N ASN A 263 -8.93 15.14 -4.00
CA ASN A 263 -9.61 16.28 -4.64
C ASN A 263 -10.18 15.93 -6.03
N GLU A 264 -9.70 14.83 -6.63
CA GLU A 264 -10.22 14.28 -7.88
C GLU A 264 -11.43 13.39 -7.55
N PHE A 265 -12.61 14.00 -7.56
CA PHE A 265 -13.86 13.30 -7.22
C PHE A 265 -14.30 12.38 -8.36
N ASN A 266 -14.32 11.08 -8.11
CA ASN A 266 -14.99 10.11 -8.96
C ASN A 266 -16.46 9.99 -8.51
N ASN A 267 -17.40 10.11 -9.46
CA ASN A 267 -18.83 10.15 -9.21
C ASN A 267 -19.42 8.77 -8.84
N LYS A 268 -18.92 8.12 -7.78
CA LYS A 268 -19.61 6.95 -7.21
C LYS A 268 -21.00 7.39 -6.74
N GLU A 269 -22.00 6.57 -7.04
CA GLU A 269 -23.38 6.85 -6.65
C GLU A 269 -23.49 7.04 -5.14
N ASN A 270 -24.25 8.05 -4.71
CA ASN A 270 -24.49 8.40 -3.30
C ASN A 270 -23.27 8.75 -2.44
N SER A 271 -22.06 8.89 -3.01
CA SER A 271 -20.91 9.48 -2.31
C SER A 271 -21.28 10.81 -1.68
N TRP A 272 -20.93 11.00 -0.41
CA TRP A 272 -21.29 12.22 0.29
C TRP A 272 -20.43 13.40 -0.16
N MET A 273 -19.13 13.19 -0.28
CA MET A 273 -18.21 14.26 -0.66
C MET A 273 -18.25 14.46 -2.17
N ILE A 274 -18.64 15.66 -2.57
CA ILE A 274 -18.71 16.10 -3.96
C ILE A 274 -18.11 17.50 -4.07
N LYS A 275 -17.76 17.90 -5.30
CA LYS A 275 -17.25 19.25 -5.59
C LYS A 275 -18.16 20.32 -4.98
N GLY A 276 -17.61 21.14 -4.10
CA GLY A 276 -18.32 22.26 -3.45
C GLY A 276 -19.19 21.91 -2.24
N ARG A 277 -19.19 20.66 -1.75
CA ARG A 277 -19.74 20.32 -0.43
C ARG A 277 -18.66 20.47 0.64
N LYS A 278 -18.99 21.12 1.76
CA LYS A 278 -18.06 21.36 2.87
C LYS A 278 -18.03 20.17 3.83
N VAL A 279 -16.86 19.86 4.37
CA VAL A 279 -16.66 18.76 5.33
C VAL A 279 -17.50 18.95 6.60
N ASN A 280 -17.71 20.19 7.05
CA ASN A 280 -18.55 20.50 8.22
C ASN A 280 -20.00 20.00 8.10
N THR A 281 -20.47 19.64 6.90
CA THR A 281 -21.76 18.96 6.70
C THR A 281 -21.81 17.57 7.36
N LEU A 282 -20.67 16.99 7.70
CA LEU A 282 -20.53 15.77 8.50
C LEU A 282 -20.61 16.03 10.02
N GLY A 283 -20.83 17.28 10.46
CA GLY A 283 -20.88 17.63 11.88
C GLY A 283 -19.51 17.61 12.58
N VAL A 284 -18.43 17.79 11.83
CA VAL A 284 -17.05 17.78 12.33
C VAL A 284 -16.40 19.15 12.16
N ASP A 285 -15.53 19.52 13.11
CA ASP A 285 -14.70 20.72 13.00
C ASP A 285 -13.25 20.35 12.72
N VAL A 286 -12.76 20.77 11.56
CA VAL A 286 -11.39 20.55 11.07
C VAL A 286 -10.62 21.87 10.92
N LYS A 287 -11.14 22.98 11.47
CA LYS A 287 -10.49 24.30 11.38
C LYS A 287 -9.07 24.26 11.95
N GLY A 288 -8.12 24.77 11.16
CA GLY A 288 -6.70 24.83 11.53
C GLY A 288 -5.97 23.48 11.52
N LYS A 289 -6.65 22.37 11.21
CA LYS A 289 -6.12 21.00 11.24
C LYS A 289 -6.20 20.33 9.86
N SER A 290 -5.95 21.11 8.81
CA SER A 290 -5.98 20.63 7.43
C SER A 290 -4.61 20.71 6.77
N PHE A 291 -4.19 19.61 6.16
CA PHE A 291 -2.97 19.45 5.40
C PHE A 291 -3.33 19.27 3.94
N ASN A 292 -2.63 19.95 3.03
CA ASN A 292 -2.91 19.89 1.60
C ASN A 292 -1.64 19.55 0.83
N PHE A 293 -1.53 18.31 0.36
CA PHE A 293 -0.44 17.85 -0.46
C PHE A 293 -0.71 18.30 -1.90
N LYS A 294 0.15 19.20 -2.39
CA LYS A 294 0.06 19.79 -3.73
C LYS A 294 1.02 19.16 -4.73
N ILE A 295 2.18 18.74 -4.23
CA ILE A 295 3.19 18.08 -5.04
C ILE A 295 2.60 16.71 -5.36
N LYS A 296 2.11 16.58 -6.59
CA LYS A 296 2.00 15.25 -7.16
C LYS A 296 3.44 14.77 -7.19
N TYR A 297 3.68 13.67 -6.50
CA TYR A 297 4.59 12.74 -7.11
C TYR A 297 3.78 12.38 -8.35
N GLU A 298 4.15 12.99 -9.48
CA GLU A 298 4.14 12.17 -10.66
C GLU A 298 4.70 10.84 -10.13
N GLU A 299 4.01 9.71 -10.34
CA GLU A 299 4.81 8.58 -10.79
C GLU A 299 5.68 9.28 -11.82
N GLU A 300 6.95 9.61 -11.48
CA GLU A 300 7.97 9.97 -12.47
C GLU A 300 7.49 9.19 -13.64
N LYS A 301 7.07 9.88 -14.74
CA LYS A 301 6.27 9.27 -15.81
C LYS A 301 6.50 7.80 -15.69
N ARG A 302 5.50 6.93 -15.65
CA ARG A 302 5.85 5.64 -16.22
C ARG A 302 6.36 5.94 -17.68
N LYS A 303 7.61 6.42 -17.95
CA LYS A 303 8.74 5.56 -18.26
C LYS A 303 8.15 4.20 -18.03
N GLN A 304 7.76 3.60 -19.13
CA GLN A 304 8.03 2.20 -19.23
C GLN A 304 9.46 1.99 -18.69
N VAL A 305 9.62 1.96 -17.37
CA VAL A 305 10.53 1.10 -16.70
C VAL A 305 9.91 -0.20 -17.13
N ASN A 306 10.48 -0.75 -18.19
CA ASN A 306 10.35 -2.16 -18.43
C ASN A 306 10.59 -2.78 -17.06
N THR A 307 9.54 -3.31 -16.43
CA THR A 307 9.68 -4.03 -15.16
C THR A 307 10.63 -5.20 -15.37
N VAL A 308 10.80 -5.60 -16.64
CA VAL A 308 11.93 -6.30 -17.21
C VAL A 308 13.22 -5.45 -17.20
N GLU A 309 14.02 -5.62 -16.16
CA GLU A 309 15.41 -5.21 -16.14
C GLU A 309 16.23 -6.14 -17.05
N LYS A 310 17.02 -5.56 -17.95
CA LYS A 310 17.89 -6.31 -18.84
C LYS A 310 19.27 -6.47 -18.22
N TYR A 311 19.73 -7.70 -18.23
CA TYR A 311 21.04 -8.08 -17.75
C TYR A 311 21.80 -8.83 -18.84
N ARG A 312 23.12 -8.78 -18.74
CA ARG A 312 24.02 -9.60 -19.54
C ARG A 312 24.96 -10.36 -18.60
N TYR A 313 24.91 -11.67 -18.65
CA TYR A 313 25.89 -12.54 -18.01
C TYR A 313 27.02 -12.85 -19.00
N ILE A 314 28.24 -12.48 -18.63
CA ILE A 314 29.47 -12.74 -19.37
C ILE A 314 30.23 -13.82 -18.63
N ASN A 315 30.35 -15.01 -19.21
CA ASN A 315 31.14 -16.09 -18.64
C ASN A 315 32.62 -15.87 -18.96
N LEU A 316 33.43 -15.67 -17.93
CA LEU A 316 34.86 -15.33 -18.10
C LEU A 316 35.71 -16.50 -18.62
N LYS A 317 35.23 -17.74 -18.50
CA LYS A 317 35.99 -18.93 -18.94
C LYS A 317 35.85 -19.20 -20.44
N ASN A 318 34.62 -19.16 -20.95
CA ASN A 318 34.33 -19.47 -22.35
C ASN A 318 33.99 -18.23 -23.19
N LYS A 319 33.97 -17.04 -22.58
CA LYS A 319 33.58 -15.75 -23.20
C LYS A 319 32.16 -15.76 -23.77
N GLY A 320 31.32 -16.70 -23.33
CA GLY A 320 29.90 -16.76 -23.68
C GLY A 320 29.15 -15.60 -23.05
N ILE A 321 28.21 -15.04 -23.82
CA ILE A 321 27.37 -13.92 -23.40
C ILE A 321 25.93 -14.39 -23.43
N ILE A 322 25.22 -14.22 -22.31
CA ILE A 322 23.80 -14.53 -22.19
C ILE A 322 23.08 -13.26 -21.81
N GLU A 323 22.10 -12.87 -22.62
CA GLU A 323 21.23 -11.72 -22.34
C GLU A 323 19.92 -12.22 -21.74
N PHE A 324 19.53 -11.63 -20.63
CA PHE A 324 18.38 -12.07 -19.88
C PHE A 324 17.66 -10.92 -19.20
N ASN A 325 16.45 -11.22 -18.77
CA ASN A 325 15.45 -10.28 -18.35
C ASN A 325 14.92 -10.72 -17.00
N ILE A 326 14.89 -9.82 -16.03
CA ILE A 326 14.28 -10.04 -14.71
C ILE A 326 13.09 -9.11 -14.59
N ASP A 327 11.88 -9.65 -14.37
CA ASP A 327 10.71 -8.84 -14.04
C ASP A 327 10.69 -8.52 -12.55
N THR A 328 11.25 -7.37 -12.17
CA THR A 328 11.32 -6.94 -10.76
C THR A 328 9.97 -6.53 -10.18
N ALA A 329 8.90 -6.46 -10.99
CA ALA A 329 7.54 -6.20 -10.53
C ALA A 329 6.72 -7.48 -10.28
N SER A 330 7.22 -8.65 -10.72
CA SER A 330 6.58 -9.94 -10.48
C SER A 330 6.96 -10.45 -9.08
N ASN A 331 5.97 -10.94 -8.31
CA ASN A 331 6.21 -11.64 -7.05
C ASN A 331 6.78 -13.07 -7.24
N LYS A 332 7.09 -13.47 -8.49
CA LYS A 332 7.66 -14.76 -8.83
C LYS A 332 9.14 -14.61 -9.21
N LYS A 333 9.99 -15.52 -8.73
CA LYS A 333 11.39 -15.62 -9.19
C LYS A 333 11.42 -16.26 -10.58
N GLU A 334 11.55 -15.43 -11.61
CA GLU A 334 11.61 -15.84 -13.01
C GLU A 334 12.75 -15.10 -13.74
N ILE A 335 13.48 -15.80 -14.61
CA ILE A 335 14.46 -15.23 -15.55
C ILE A 335 14.03 -15.57 -16.96
N PHE A 336 13.94 -14.57 -17.84
CA PHE A 336 13.67 -14.78 -19.26
C PHE A 336 14.95 -14.62 -20.07
N GLU A 337 15.37 -15.67 -20.77
CA GLU A 337 16.48 -15.64 -21.73
C GLU A 337 15.87 -15.52 -23.14
N GLY A 338 16.01 -14.34 -23.76
CA GLY A 338 15.31 -14.02 -25.01
C GLY A 338 13.78 -14.02 -24.86
N ASN A 339 13.06 -14.47 -25.90
CA ASN A 339 11.59 -14.54 -25.90
C ASN A 339 11.04 -15.95 -25.62
N ASP A 340 11.90 -16.98 -25.60
CA ASP A 340 11.47 -18.37 -25.72
C ASP A 340 11.83 -19.24 -24.51
N ILE A 341 12.71 -18.77 -23.61
CA ILE A 341 13.18 -19.54 -22.45
C ILE A 341 12.85 -18.77 -21.17
N CYS A 342 12.09 -19.41 -20.28
CA CYS A 342 11.78 -18.90 -18.95
C CYS A 342 12.26 -19.92 -17.90
N TYR A 343 13.13 -19.48 -16.99
CA TYR A 343 13.58 -20.24 -15.84
C TYR A 343 12.74 -19.87 -14.63
N ASN A 344 12.06 -20.85 -14.04
CA ASN A 344 11.23 -20.64 -12.86
C ASN A 344 12.01 -20.88 -11.56
N GLU A 345 11.44 -20.55 -10.41
CA GLU A 345 12.07 -20.66 -9.08
C GLU A 345 12.80 -21.98 -8.81
N ASN A 346 12.28 -23.13 -9.28
CA ASN A 346 12.92 -24.44 -9.10
C ASN A 346 14.24 -24.60 -9.87
N GLU A 347 14.43 -23.85 -10.94
CA GLU A 347 15.59 -23.86 -11.84
C GLU A 347 16.61 -22.76 -11.49
N LEU A 348 16.23 -21.86 -10.58
CA LEU A 348 17.05 -20.76 -10.10
C LEU A 348 17.76 -21.13 -8.80
N GLU A 349 18.90 -20.50 -8.57
CA GLU A 349 19.69 -20.60 -7.35
C GLU A 349 19.95 -19.20 -6.80
N ASP A 350 19.59 -18.96 -5.53
CA ASP A 350 19.84 -17.70 -4.84
C ASP A 350 21.31 -17.63 -4.44
N ILE A 351 22.03 -16.64 -4.99
CA ILE A 351 23.44 -16.42 -4.72
C ILE A 351 23.60 -15.20 -3.81
N PRO A 352 24.29 -15.32 -2.66
CA PRO A 352 24.49 -14.20 -1.75
C PRO A 352 25.38 -13.13 -2.39
N MET A 353 25.00 -11.86 -2.21
CA MET A 353 25.69 -10.69 -2.74
C MET A 353 26.29 -9.84 -1.62
N PHE A 354 27.53 -9.39 -1.83
CA PHE A 354 28.31 -8.63 -0.87
C PHE A 354 28.84 -7.33 -1.47
N ASN A 355 28.77 -6.24 -0.70
CA ASN A 355 29.34 -4.93 -1.04
C ASN A 355 30.79 -4.76 -0.57
N ASN A 356 31.08 -5.27 0.63
CA ASN A 356 32.40 -5.29 1.24
C ASN A 356 32.59 -6.66 1.91
N ILE A 357 33.82 -7.18 1.90
CA ILE A 357 34.17 -8.36 2.71
C ILE A 357 35.19 -7.92 3.75
N ALA A 358 34.83 -8.08 5.03
CA ALA A 358 35.73 -7.89 6.16
C ALA A 358 36.55 -9.18 6.40
N ALA A 359 37.87 -9.09 6.53
CA ALA A 359 38.70 -10.26 6.79
C ALA A 359 38.59 -10.72 8.26
N GLY A 360 38.18 -11.97 8.45
CA GLY A 360 38.37 -12.77 9.66
C GLY A 360 38.92 -14.16 9.29
N THR A 361 39.07 -15.05 10.28
CA THR A 361 39.53 -16.44 10.09
C THR A 361 38.74 -17.18 8.99
N PRO A 362 39.33 -18.24 8.39
CA PRO A 362 38.73 -18.90 7.24
C PRO A 362 37.33 -19.40 7.59
N ILE A 363 36.34 -18.98 6.79
CA ILE A 363 34.96 -19.51 6.68
C ILE A 363 33.85 -18.74 7.43
N GLU A 364 34.12 -17.71 8.22
CA GLU A 364 33.02 -16.87 8.77
C GLU A 364 32.88 -15.54 8.02
N ILE A 365 31.95 -15.54 7.05
CA ILE A 365 31.46 -14.33 6.38
C ILE A 365 30.49 -13.66 7.37
N ASN A 366 30.93 -12.59 8.05
CA ASN A 366 30.04 -11.88 8.98
C ASN A 366 29.05 -10.97 8.23
N ASP A 367 27.78 -11.13 8.63
CA ASP A 367 26.53 -10.59 8.09
C ASP A 367 26.51 -9.09 7.75
N ASN A 368 26.81 -8.76 6.49
CA ASN A 368 26.18 -7.62 5.81
C ASN A 368 25.84 -8.06 4.38
N ILE A 369 24.95 -9.05 4.26
CA ILE A 369 24.34 -9.45 2.99
C ILE A 369 23.62 -8.22 2.44
N GLU A 370 24.06 -7.71 1.28
CA GLU A 370 23.34 -6.63 0.59
C GLU A 370 22.00 -7.16 0.03
N GLY A 371 21.98 -8.44 -0.34
CA GLY A 371 20.81 -9.18 -0.79
C GLY A 371 21.22 -10.51 -1.42
N ASN A 372 20.27 -11.17 -2.07
CA ASN A 372 20.54 -12.32 -2.93
C ASN A 372 20.26 -11.94 -4.39
N PHE A 373 21.02 -12.50 -5.32
CA PHE A 373 20.73 -12.45 -6.76
C PHE A 373 20.50 -13.88 -7.25
N TYR A 374 19.41 -14.13 -7.97
CA TYR A 374 19.11 -15.48 -8.46
C TYR A 374 19.64 -15.69 -9.88
N ILE A 375 20.20 -16.86 -10.15
CA ILE A 375 20.79 -17.24 -11.45
C ILE A 375 20.28 -18.64 -11.83
N PRO A 376 20.04 -18.97 -13.12
CA PRO A 376 19.72 -20.33 -13.51
C PRO A 376 20.85 -21.31 -13.16
N LYS A 377 20.50 -22.42 -12.51
CA LYS A 377 21.45 -23.47 -12.08
C LYS A 377 22.33 -24.00 -13.21
N TYR A 378 21.85 -23.96 -14.45
CA TYR A 378 22.59 -24.38 -15.64
C TYR A 378 23.74 -23.42 -16.00
N TRP A 379 23.65 -22.13 -15.67
CA TRP A 379 24.75 -21.17 -15.92
C TRP A 379 25.89 -21.35 -14.93
N LEU A 380 25.59 -21.96 -13.78
CA LEU A 380 26.54 -22.27 -12.74
C LEU A 380 27.12 -23.68 -12.96
N GLU A 381 28.41 -23.81 -12.69
CA GLU A 381 29.03 -25.14 -12.70
C GLU A 381 28.58 -25.91 -11.46
N ARG A 382 27.92 -27.07 -11.63
CA ARG A 382 27.35 -27.89 -10.55
C ARG A 382 28.31 -28.08 -9.35
N GLY A 383 27.79 -27.90 -8.14
CA GLY A 383 28.44 -28.30 -6.88
C GLY A 383 29.54 -27.36 -6.39
N LYS A 384 29.43 -26.05 -6.63
CA LYS A 384 30.44 -25.05 -6.24
C LYS A 384 29.82 -23.97 -5.37
N ASP A 385 30.49 -23.65 -4.26
CA ASP A 385 30.17 -22.49 -3.43
C ASP A 385 30.45 -21.21 -4.23
N ILE A 386 29.41 -20.41 -4.47
CA ILE A 386 29.46 -19.19 -5.27
C ILE A 386 28.92 -18.02 -4.45
N PHE A 387 29.50 -16.85 -4.65
CA PHE A 387 28.98 -15.58 -4.15
C PHE A 387 29.18 -14.47 -5.18
N ILE A 388 28.47 -13.38 -5.02
CA ILE A 388 28.58 -12.21 -5.90
C ILE A 388 29.20 -11.05 -5.14
N LEU A 389 30.12 -10.35 -5.79
CA LEU A 389 30.65 -9.07 -5.32
C LEU A 389 30.18 -7.95 -6.22
N ARG A 390 29.66 -6.88 -5.61
CA ARG A 390 29.47 -5.62 -6.33
C ARG A 390 30.81 -4.90 -6.45
N VAL A 391 31.17 -4.52 -7.67
CA VAL A 391 32.40 -3.80 -7.95
C VAL A 391 32.26 -2.36 -7.47
N LYS A 392 33.27 -1.89 -6.75
CA LYS A 392 33.42 -0.49 -6.34
C LYS A 392 34.74 0.06 -6.87
N GLY A 393 34.67 1.13 -7.64
CA GLY A 393 35.79 1.77 -8.34
C GLY A 393 36.06 1.19 -9.74
N ASP A 394 37.06 1.75 -10.40
CA ASP A 394 37.37 1.54 -11.82
C ASP A 394 38.70 0.80 -12.06
N SER A 395 39.28 0.20 -11.01
CA SER A 395 40.62 -0.43 -11.07
C SER A 395 40.75 -1.61 -12.05
N MET A 396 39.63 -2.12 -12.56
CA MET A 396 39.56 -3.26 -13.49
C MET A 396 38.91 -2.89 -14.83
N VAL A 397 38.77 -1.59 -15.13
CA VAL A 397 38.01 -1.10 -16.29
C VAL A 397 38.55 -1.60 -17.65
N GLU A 398 39.86 -1.78 -17.81
CA GLU A 398 40.45 -2.30 -19.06
C GLU A 398 40.17 -3.80 -19.28
N LYS A 399 39.63 -4.50 -18.27
CA LYS A 399 39.08 -5.87 -18.38
C LYS A 399 37.57 -5.89 -18.60
N ASP A 400 36.97 -4.74 -18.91
CA ASP A 400 35.52 -4.56 -19.01
C ASP A 400 34.81 -4.92 -17.69
N ILE A 401 35.40 -4.52 -16.56
CA ILE A 401 34.78 -4.61 -15.23
C ILE A 401 34.69 -3.19 -14.68
N CYS A 402 33.47 -2.67 -14.66
CA CYS A 402 33.16 -1.29 -14.31
C CYS A 402 32.61 -1.19 -12.89
N ASP A 403 32.64 0.03 -12.33
CA ASP A 403 31.95 0.34 -11.07
C ASP A 403 30.46 -0.04 -11.17
N GLY A 404 29.95 -0.74 -10.16
CA GLY A 404 28.57 -1.22 -10.11
C GLY A 404 28.30 -2.59 -10.74
N ASP A 405 29.24 -3.14 -11.54
CA ASP A 405 29.11 -4.49 -12.11
C ASP A 405 29.06 -5.55 -10.99
N LEU A 406 28.35 -6.66 -11.23
CA LEU A 406 28.26 -7.78 -10.31
C LEU A 406 29.19 -8.90 -10.77
N VAL A 407 30.16 -9.29 -9.94
CA VAL A 407 31.14 -10.32 -10.29
C VAL A 407 30.81 -11.63 -9.57
N VAL A 408 30.57 -12.67 -10.35
CA VAL A 408 30.29 -14.02 -9.84
C VAL A 408 31.61 -14.68 -9.48
N ILE A 409 31.81 -14.94 -8.19
CA ILE A 409 33.04 -15.52 -7.64
C ILE A 409 32.78 -16.96 -7.24
N LYS A 410 33.61 -17.86 -7.75
CA LYS A 410 33.71 -19.22 -7.24
C LYS A 410 34.62 -19.22 -6.02
N LYS A 411 34.11 -19.62 -4.85
CA LYS A 411 34.88 -19.71 -3.61
C LYS A 411 35.97 -20.76 -3.74
N GLN A 412 37.22 -20.36 -3.58
CA GLN A 412 38.39 -21.23 -3.58
C GLN A 412 39.60 -20.48 -3.01
N GLY A 413 40.48 -21.18 -2.29
CA GLY A 413 41.66 -20.57 -1.65
C GLY A 413 42.89 -20.44 -2.56
N THR A 414 42.82 -20.87 -3.81
CA THR A 414 43.94 -20.87 -4.77
C THR A 414 43.48 -20.33 -6.11
N ALA A 415 44.38 -19.72 -6.89
CA ALA A 415 44.10 -19.23 -8.24
C ALA A 415 45.34 -19.39 -9.13
N ASN A 416 45.12 -19.50 -10.44
CA ASN A 416 46.17 -19.61 -11.45
C ASN A 416 46.68 -18.25 -11.90
N HIS A 417 47.82 -18.25 -12.58
CA HIS A 417 48.35 -17.04 -13.21
C HIS A 417 47.35 -16.45 -14.22
N ASN A 418 47.18 -15.13 -14.19
CA ASN A 418 46.26 -14.33 -15.00
C ASN A 418 44.77 -14.53 -14.71
N GLU A 419 44.40 -15.25 -13.65
CA GLU A 419 43.01 -15.29 -13.18
C GLU A 419 42.64 -14.01 -12.43
N ILE A 420 41.39 -13.58 -12.59
CA ILE A 420 40.82 -12.48 -11.81
C ILE A 420 40.36 -13.07 -10.47
N VAL A 421 40.89 -12.53 -9.38
CA VAL A 421 40.68 -13.03 -8.03
C VAL A 421 40.00 -11.98 -7.15
N ALA A 422 39.09 -12.46 -6.30
CA ALA A 422 38.70 -11.74 -5.10
C ALA A 422 39.71 -12.10 -4.01
N ALA A 423 40.46 -11.10 -3.54
CA ALA A 423 41.46 -11.26 -2.50
C ALA A 423 41.13 -10.34 -1.32
N SER A 424 41.31 -10.83 -0.11
CA SER A 424 41.26 -10.01 1.10
C SER A 424 42.66 -9.53 1.45
N LEU A 425 42.81 -8.21 1.58
CA LEU A 425 44.04 -7.53 1.94
C LEU A 425 43.73 -6.54 3.06
N ASP A 426 44.46 -6.61 4.18
CA ASP A 426 44.33 -5.68 5.31
C ASP A 426 42.89 -5.52 5.85
N GLY A 427 42.07 -6.57 5.75
CA GLY A 427 40.67 -6.52 6.18
C GLY A 427 39.67 -6.20 5.07
N GLU A 428 40.10 -5.80 3.87
CA GLU A 428 39.22 -5.38 2.77
C GLU A 428 39.31 -6.32 1.56
N ALA A 429 38.16 -6.66 0.96
CA ALA A 429 38.16 -7.36 -0.33
C ALA A 429 38.51 -6.43 -1.51
N THR A 430 39.34 -6.95 -2.41
CA THR A 430 39.67 -6.31 -3.67
C THR A 430 39.55 -7.31 -4.83
N LEU A 431 39.20 -6.80 -6.01
CA LEU A 431 39.19 -7.56 -7.26
C LEU A 431 40.39 -7.15 -8.10
N LYS A 432 41.27 -8.10 -8.44
CA LYS A 432 42.51 -7.88 -9.20
C LYS A 432 42.89 -9.10 -10.03
N THR A 433 43.80 -8.94 -10.99
CA THR A 433 44.38 -10.08 -11.73
C THR A 433 45.60 -10.63 -10.98
N LEU A 434 45.64 -11.94 -10.71
CA LEU A 434 46.78 -12.57 -10.05
C LEU A 434 47.94 -12.77 -11.04
N ASN A 435 49.07 -12.12 -10.78
CA ASN A 435 50.30 -12.31 -11.52
C ASN A 435 51.29 -13.14 -10.69
N LEU A 436 51.68 -14.30 -11.21
CA LEU A 436 52.65 -15.22 -10.60
C LEU A 436 53.98 -15.23 -11.37
N ASN A 437 54.10 -14.44 -12.44
CA ASN A 437 55.33 -14.32 -13.22
C ASN A 437 56.23 -13.23 -12.64
N GLY A 438 57.50 -13.56 -12.43
CA GLY A 438 58.52 -12.67 -11.87
C GLY A 438 58.99 -13.13 -10.48
N ASP A 439 59.71 -12.25 -9.78
CA ASP A 439 60.37 -12.60 -8.51
C ASP A 439 59.42 -12.77 -7.32
N SER A 440 58.23 -12.15 -7.38
CA SER A 440 57.21 -12.25 -6.32
C SER A 440 55.78 -12.15 -6.88
N PRO A 441 54.79 -12.79 -6.24
CA PRO A 441 53.39 -12.75 -6.68
C PRO A 441 52.79 -11.35 -6.44
N LYS A 442 51.95 -10.90 -7.39
CA LYS A 442 51.37 -9.55 -7.40
C LYS A 442 49.89 -9.59 -7.76
N LEU A 443 49.12 -8.67 -7.19
CA LEU A 443 47.77 -8.34 -7.65
C LEU A 443 47.84 -7.15 -8.60
N MET A 444 47.49 -7.38 -9.85
CA MET A 444 47.54 -6.40 -10.92
C MET A 444 46.17 -5.75 -11.10
N PRO A 445 46.06 -4.41 -11.02
CA PRO A 445 44.89 -3.72 -11.57
C PRO A 445 44.89 -3.85 -13.08
N ALA A 446 43.71 -3.70 -13.68
CA ALA A 446 43.55 -3.52 -15.12
C ALA A 446 43.08 -2.09 -15.40
N ASN A 447 43.76 -1.13 -14.78
CA ASN A 447 43.59 0.30 -15.03
C ASN A 447 44.97 0.93 -14.79
N SER A 448 45.52 1.54 -15.83
CA SER A 448 46.84 2.18 -15.81
C SER A 448 47.04 3.26 -14.74
N LEU A 449 45.96 3.79 -14.15
CA LEU A 449 46.02 4.74 -13.04
C LEU A 449 46.40 4.11 -11.69
N TYR A 450 46.41 2.78 -11.59
CA TYR A 450 46.64 2.06 -10.34
C TYR A 450 47.94 1.24 -10.41
N ALA A 451 48.71 1.24 -9.33
CA ALA A 451 49.97 0.48 -9.25
C ALA A 451 49.71 -1.00 -8.87
N PRO A 452 50.56 -1.94 -9.35
CA PRO A 452 50.57 -3.32 -8.88
C PRO A 452 50.78 -3.43 -7.36
N ILE A 453 50.07 -4.36 -6.73
CA ILE A 453 50.23 -4.66 -5.30
C ILE A 453 51.12 -5.89 -5.16
N ASN A 454 52.35 -5.71 -4.68
CA ASN A 454 53.21 -6.84 -4.32
C ASN A 454 52.65 -7.54 -3.08
N LEU A 455 52.59 -8.87 -3.11
CA LEU A 455 52.10 -9.68 -1.99
C LEU A 455 53.22 -10.13 -1.05
N GLU A 456 54.47 -9.78 -1.37
CA GLU A 456 55.62 -10.04 -0.51
C GLU A 456 55.45 -9.32 0.84
N ASN A 457 55.57 -10.08 1.94
CA ASN A 457 55.37 -9.63 3.32
C ASN A 457 53.96 -9.10 3.64
N LYS A 458 52.93 -9.49 2.88
CA LYS A 458 51.53 -9.15 3.17
C LYS A 458 50.71 -10.40 3.48
N GLU A 459 49.80 -10.30 4.45
CA GLU A 459 48.77 -11.33 4.65
C GLU A 459 47.67 -11.13 3.61
N VAL A 460 47.57 -12.08 2.67
CA VAL A 460 46.57 -12.05 1.60
C VAL A 460 45.84 -13.38 1.55
N ASN A 461 44.51 -13.31 1.64
CA ASN A 461 43.66 -14.48 1.51
C ASN A 461 42.91 -14.43 0.19
N ILE A 462 43.12 -15.42 -0.67
CA ILE A 462 42.29 -15.58 -1.86
C ILE A 462 40.93 -16.11 -1.42
N LEU A 463 39.89 -15.32 -1.69
CA LEU A 463 38.50 -15.65 -1.36
C LEU A 463 37.86 -16.48 -2.47
N GLY A 464 38.27 -16.24 -3.72
CA GLY A 464 37.82 -16.99 -4.86
C GLY A 464 38.27 -16.42 -6.19
N VAL A 465 37.87 -17.10 -7.27
CA VAL A 465 38.17 -16.74 -8.66
C VAL A 465 36.90 -16.26 -9.35
N ALA A 466 36.98 -15.16 -10.09
CA ALA A 466 35.89 -14.65 -10.90
C ALA A 466 35.61 -15.59 -12.08
N ILE A 467 34.37 -16.07 -12.16
CA ILE A 467 33.90 -16.99 -13.21
C ILE A 467 32.92 -16.33 -14.17
N GLY A 468 32.32 -15.20 -13.78
CA GLY A 468 31.44 -14.43 -14.65
C GLY A 468 31.18 -13.02 -14.15
N ILE A 469 30.61 -12.20 -15.03
CA ILE A 469 30.23 -10.82 -14.76
C ILE A 469 28.77 -10.66 -15.16
N ILE A 470 27.95 -10.10 -14.29
CA ILE A 470 26.57 -9.71 -14.57
C ILE A 470 26.56 -8.19 -14.68
N LYS A 471 26.20 -7.71 -15.87
CA LYS A 471 26.06 -6.29 -16.16
C LYS A 471 24.60 -5.95 -16.33
N GLN A 472 24.15 -4.86 -15.73
CA GLN A 472 22.82 -4.32 -15.98
C GLN A 472 22.90 -3.39 -17.20
N ASP A 473 22.06 -3.64 -18.21
CA ASP A 473 21.99 -2.77 -19.39
C ASP A 473 21.14 -1.54 -19.07
N LEU A 474 21.82 -0.44 -18.79
CA LEU A 474 21.20 0.86 -18.46
C LEU A 474 20.83 1.68 -19.72
N SER A 475 20.75 1.05 -20.90
CA SER A 475 20.44 1.74 -22.17
C SER A 475 19.26 2.71 -22.00
N HIS A 476 19.58 3.99 -22.20
CA HIS A 476 18.66 5.11 -22.05
C HIS A 476 17.44 4.94 -22.96
N ASN A 477 16.29 4.71 -22.34
CA ASN A 477 14.97 5.02 -22.88
C ASN A 477 14.34 6.17 -22.07
#